data_AF-A0A3B8ZHU8-F1
#
_entry.id   AF-A0A3B8ZHU8-F1
#
_cell.length_a   1.000
_cell.length_b   1.000
_cell.length_c   1.000
_cell.angle_alpha   90.00
_cell.angle_beta   90.00
_cell.angle_gamma   90.00
#
_symmetry.space_group_name_H-M   'P 1'
#
loop_
_entity.id
_entity.type
_entity.pdbx_description
1 polymer ?
#
loop_
_entity_poly.entity_id
_entity_poly.type
_entity_poly.pdbx_seq_one_letter_code
_entity_poly.pdbx_strand_id
1 'polypeptide(L)'
;MIVDRQEVVIRFRDPGEIAIDGEMKQVIDVMLPSNDCYLAILTEHHRVDPTTGHRIPIIEAACASKFAALVSPYRKWEKKAYDGADLRSIMTPNHETLDRNLLKALGDLVYPDGGKELLEFLELAIQQKPFPC
;
A
#
# COMPACT_ATOMS: atom_id res chain seq x y z
N MET A 1 29.79 -8.75 -0.85
CA MET A 1 29.45 -7.68 0.09
C MET A 1 27.94 -7.48 0.01
N ILE A 2 27.20 -8.04 0.95
CA ILE A 2 25.74 -7.86 1.02
C ILE A 2 25.56 -6.45 1.60
N VAL A 3 25.11 -5.51 0.78
CA VAL A 3 24.65 -4.22 1.27
C VAL A 3 23.29 -4.49 1.89
N ASP A 4 23.29 -4.72 3.21
CA ASP A 4 22.07 -4.79 3.99
C ASP A 4 21.44 -3.39 3.98
N ARG A 5 20.50 -3.15 3.05
CA ARG A 5 19.72 -1.92 3.03
C ARG A 5 18.65 -2.02 4.10
N GLN A 6 19.09 -1.89 5.35
CA GLN A 6 18.18 -1.75 6.48
C GLN A 6 17.53 -0.37 6.43
N GLU A 7 16.20 -0.42 6.37
CA GLU A 7 15.22 0.65 6.54
C GLU A 7 14.77 1.42 5.28
N VAL A 8 13.57 1.06 4.84
CA VAL A 8 12.77 1.73 3.81
C VAL A 8 12.13 3.01 4.36
N VAL A 9 12.14 3.28 5.68
CA VAL A 9 11.38 4.37 6.34
C VAL A 9 12.25 5.17 7.31
N ILE A 10 12.40 6.48 7.10
CA ILE A 10 12.94 7.44 8.06
C ILE A 10 11.77 8.06 8.82
N ARG A 11 11.73 7.90 10.14
CA ARG A 11 10.70 8.49 10.99
C ARG A 11 11.18 9.81 11.57
N PHE A 12 10.66 10.94 11.09
CA PHE A 12 10.86 12.23 11.74
C PHE A 12 9.97 12.29 12.98
N ARG A 13 10.60 12.57 14.12
CA ARG A 13 9.96 12.69 15.42
C ARG A 13 10.04 14.14 15.86
N ASP A 14 9.01 14.64 16.53
CA ASP A 14 9.06 15.96 17.16
C ASP A 14 9.68 15.81 18.56
N PRO A 15 10.88 16.35 18.82
CA PRO A 15 11.50 16.29 20.14
C PRO A 15 10.75 17.14 21.20
N GLY A 16 9.85 18.03 20.78
CA GLY A 16 9.02 18.85 21.67
C GLY A 16 7.70 18.19 22.12
N GLU A 17 7.29 17.08 21.51
CA GLU A 17 6.09 16.32 21.88
C GLU A 17 6.43 14.87 22.24
N ILE A 18 6.30 14.55 23.53
CA ILE A 18 6.42 13.18 24.04
C ILE A 18 5.00 12.63 24.26
N ALA A 19 4.72 11.46 23.68
CA ALA A 19 3.46 10.76 23.86
C ALA A 19 3.32 10.20 25.29
N ILE A 20 2.11 9.75 25.66
CA ILE A 20 1.79 9.29 27.03
C ILE A 20 2.62 8.07 27.44
N ASP A 21 3.13 7.31 26.47
CA ASP A 21 4.01 6.15 26.66
C ASP A 21 5.50 6.53 26.84
N GLY A 22 5.84 7.82 26.78
CA GLY A 22 7.21 8.32 26.93
C GLY A 22 8.02 8.33 25.64
N GLU A 23 7.43 7.92 24.50
CA GLU A 23 8.09 7.96 23.21
C GLU A 23 7.89 9.32 22.52
N MET A 24 8.91 9.79 21.80
CA MET A 24 8.77 11.00 20.97
C MET A 24 7.71 10.75 19.88
N LYS A 25 6.78 11.70 19.75
CA LYS A 25 5.68 11.58 18.79
C LYS A 25 6.26 11.57 17.38
N GLN A 26 5.93 10.51 16.65
CA GLN A 26 6.25 10.40 15.24
C GLN A 26 5.38 11.37 14.43
N VAL A 27 6.01 12.24 13.64
CA VAL A 27 5.32 13.29 12.87
C VAL A 27 5.34 13.04 11.36
N ILE A 28 6.39 12.43 10.81
CA ILE A 28 6.46 12.09 9.37
C ILE A 28 7.20 10.76 9.19
N ASP A 29 6.63 9.84 8.41
CA ASP A 29 7.35 8.70 7.85
C ASP A 29 7.78 9.02 6.42
N VAL A 30 9.10 9.09 6.18
CA VAL A 30 9.67 9.30 4.84
C VAL A 30 10.18 7.97 4.34
N MET A 31 9.52 7.41 3.31
CA MET A 31 9.99 6.21 2.66
C MET A 31 10.91 6.53 1.48
N LEU A 32 12.03 5.80 1.35
CA LEU A 32 12.74 5.73 0.07
C LEU A 32 12.03 4.68 -0.79
N PRO A 33 11.35 5.05 -1.89
CA PRO A 33 10.57 4.12 -2.69
C PRO A 33 11.49 3.29 -3.60
N SER A 34 12.25 2.36 -3.01
CA SER A 34 13.19 1.51 -3.74
C SER A 34 12.53 0.31 -4.44
N ASN A 35 11.21 0.16 -4.32
CA ASN A 35 10.43 -0.89 -4.98
C ASN A 35 9.64 -0.25 -6.14
N ASP A 36 9.60 -0.96 -7.26
CA ASP A 36 9.06 -0.48 -8.54
C ASP A 36 7.58 -0.07 -8.45
N CYS A 37 6.77 -0.77 -7.63
CA CYS A 37 5.38 -0.41 -7.39
C CYS A 37 5.26 0.99 -6.75
N TYR A 38 6.01 1.24 -5.67
CA TYR A 38 5.95 2.54 -5.01
C TYR A 38 6.52 3.66 -5.87
N LEU A 39 7.55 3.39 -6.68
CA LEU A 39 8.09 4.36 -7.62
C LEU A 39 7.01 4.75 -8.64
N ALA A 40 6.37 3.76 -9.29
CA ALA A 40 5.31 3.98 -10.27
C ALA A 40 4.11 4.76 -9.68
N ILE A 41 3.73 4.48 -8.42
CA ILE A 41 2.67 5.22 -7.73
C ILE A 41 3.04 6.70 -7.57
N LEU A 42 4.28 6.99 -7.12
CA LEU A 42 4.72 8.35 -6.84
C LEU A 42 5.02 9.17 -8.10
N THR A 43 5.34 8.52 -9.22
CA THR A 43 5.67 9.17 -10.49
C THR A 43 4.48 9.30 -11.43
N GLU A 44 3.67 8.24 -11.57
CA GLU A 44 2.71 8.10 -12.68
C GLU A 44 1.27 7.84 -12.22
N HIS A 45 1.08 7.07 -11.14
CA HIS A 45 -0.24 6.61 -10.73
C HIS A 45 -0.80 7.38 -9.52
N HIS A 46 -0.78 8.72 -9.64
CA HIS A 46 -1.38 9.63 -8.66
C HIS A 46 -2.15 10.75 -9.33
N ARG A 47 -3.10 11.33 -8.61
CA ARG A 47 -3.73 12.61 -8.91
C ARG A 47 -3.20 13.68 -7.97
N VAL A 48 -3.17 14.92 -8.41
CA VAL A 48 -2.84 16.07 -7.55
C VAL A 48 -4.14 16.67 -7.05
N ASP A 49 -4.30 16.77 -5.73
CA ASP A 49 -5.41 17.51 -5.14
C ASP A 49 -5.25 19.01 -5.45
N PRO A 50 -6.20 19.65 -6.16
CA PRO A 50 -6.07 21.05 -6.55
C PRO A 50 -6.03 22.02 -5.36
N THR A 51 -6.52 21.61 -4.19
CA THR A 51 -6.58 22.49 -3.01
C THR A 51 -5.27 22.50 -2.25
N THR A 52 -4.73 21.31 -1.96
CA THR A 52 -3.52 21.15 -1.14
C THR A 52 -2.25 20.99 -1.96
N GLY A 53 -2.37 20.68 -3.25
CA GLY A 53 -1.24 20.27 -4.09
C GLY A 53 -0.70 18.88 -3.77
N HIS A 54 -1.35 18.13 -2.87
CA HIS A 54 -0.88 16.80 -2.46
C HIS A 54 -1.08 15.78 -3.58
N ARG A 55 -0.09 14.90 -3.76
CA ARG A 55 -0.21 13.72 -4.63
C ARG A 55 -0.95 12.63 -3.88
N ILE A 56 -2.07 12.20 -4.43
CA ILE A 56 -2.93 11.14 -3.87
C ILE A 56 -2.92 9.98 -4.87
N PRO A 57 -2.59 8.74 -4.46
CA PRO A 57 -2.68 7.58 -5.35
C PRO A 57 -4.05 7.48 -6.01
N ILE A 58 -4.09 7.04 -7.28
CA ILE A 58 -5.35 6.60 -7.89
C ILE A 58 -5.83 5.31 -7.21
N ILE A 59 -7.08 4.90 -7.45
CA ILE A 59 -7.70 3.81 -6.69
C ILE A 59 -6.94 2.49 -6.92
N GLU A 60 -6.53 2.19 -8.16
CA GLU A 60 -5.75 0.99 -8.51
C GLU A 60 -4.38 0.97 -7.82
N ALA A 61 -3.72 2.14 -7.73
CA ALA A 61 -2.47 2.31 -7.00
C ALA A 61 -2.65 2.12 -5.49
N ALA A 62 -3.75 2.62 -4.93
CA ALA A 62 -4.09 2.39 -3.53
C ALA A 62 -4.30 0.89 -3.25
N CYS A 63 -5.01 0.18 -4.14
CA CYS A 63 -5.18 -1.28 -4.07
C CYS A 63 -3.82 -2.01 -4.10
N ALA A 64 -2.97 -1.70 -5.08
CA ALA A 64 -1.65 -2.32 -5.21
C ALA A 64 -0.75 -2.07 -3.98
N SER A 65 -0.79 -0.87 -3.40
CA SER A 65 -0.04 -0.55 -2.18
C SER A 65 -0.51 -1.35 -0.95
N LYS A 66 -1.83 -1.55 -0.80
CA LYS A 66 -2.39 -2.36 0.28
C LYS A 66 -2.10 -3.84 0.09
N PHE A 67 -2.18 -4.31 -1.15
CA PHE A 67 -1.78 -5.65 -1.53
C PHE A 67 -0.30 -5.93 -1.22
N ALA A 68 0.60 -5.01 -1.58
CA ALA A 68 2.03 -5.12 -1.27
C ALA A 68 2.31 -5.27 0.24
N ALA A 69 1.57 -4.55 1.08
CA ALA A 69 1.69 -4.68 2.54
C ALA A 69 1.13 -6.02 3.04
N LEU A 70 0.01 -6.47 2.46
CA LEU A 70 -0.72 -7.69 2.84
C LEU A 70 0.06 -8.97 2.54
N VAL A 71 0.65 -9.07 1.35
CA VAL A 71 1.44 -10.24 0.91
C VAL A 71 2.88 -10.24 1.46
N SER A 72 3.32 -9.17 2.11
CA SER A 72 4.68 -9.09 2.67
C SER A 72 4.92 -10.17 3.74
N PRO A 73 6.02 -10.94 3.64
CA PRO A 73 6.30 -12.05 4.56
C PRO A 73 6.65 -11.58 5.98
N TYR A 74 7.12 -10.35 6.13
CA TYR A 74 7.55 -9.78 7.42
C TYR A 74 6.45 -8.94 8.11
N ARG A 75 5.28 -8.79 7.49
CA ARG A 75 4.15 -8.04 8.05
C ARG A 75 3.49 -8.86 9.16
N LYS A 76 3.35 -8.28 10.35
CA LYS A 76 2.65 -8.91 11.48
C LYS A 76 1.20 -9.26 11.10
N TRP A 77 0.71 -10.39 11.60
CA TRP A 77 -0.63 -10.90 11.30
C TRP A 77 -1.74 -9.88 11.53
N GLU A 78 -1.71 -9.17 12.66
CA GLU A 78 -2.72 -8.17 13.01
C GLU A 78 -2.71 -7.02 12.01
N LYS A 79 -1.52 -6.62 11.53
CA LYS A 79 -1.38 -5.58 10.50
C LYS A 79 -1.89 -6.06 9.15
N LYS A 80 -1.63 -7.32 8.77
CA LYS A 80 -2.22 -7.95 7.58
C LYS A 80 -3.75 -7.94 7.62
N ALA A 81 -4.36 -8.23 8.78
CA ALA A 81 -5.81 -8.17 8.91
C ALA A 81 -6.38 -6.76 8.61
N TYR A 82 -5.72 -5.70 9.10
CA TYR A 82 -6.09 -4.33 8.77
C TYR A 82 -5.87 -4.00 7.29
N ASP A 83 -4.72 -4.38 6.73
CA ASP A 83 -4.42 -4.12 5.30
C ASP A 83 -5.42 -4.85 4.38
N GLY A 84 -5.85 -6.06 4.74
CA GLY A 84 -6.90 -6.80 4.03
C GLY A 84 -8.29 -6.17 4.17
N ALA A 85 -8.64 -5.67 5.36
CA ALA A 85 -9.88 -4.92 5.55
C ALA A 85 -9.91 -3.63 4.72
N ASP A 86 -8.80 -2.89 4.69
CA ASP A 86 -8.64 -1.67 3.88
C ASP A 86 -8.69 -1.97 2.38
N LEU A 87 -7.99 -3.01 1.92
CA LEU A 87 -8.03 -3.41 0.51
C LEU A 87 -9.46 -3.74 0.07
N ARG A 88 -10.21 -4.49 0.89
CA ARG A 88 -11.62 -4.81 0.63
C ARG A 88 -12.49 -3.56 0.62
N SER A 89 -12.30 -2.65 1.58
CA SER A 89 -13.12 -1.43 1.67
C SER A 89 -12.92 -0.50 0.46
N ILE A 90 -11.75 -0.57 -0.18
CA ILE A 90 -11.49 0.12 -1.46
C ILE A 90 -12.12 -0.66 -2.62
N MET A 91 -11.89 -1.97 -2.72
CA MET A 91 -12.30 -2.79 -3.87
C MET A 91 -13.81 -2.95 -4.00
N THR A 92 -14.51 -3.33 -2.92
CA THR A 92 -15.93 -3.67 -2.98
C THR A 92 -16.80 -2.55 -3.56
N PRO A 93 -16.73 -1.29 -3.11
CA PRO A 93 -17.54 -0.22 -3.70
C PRO A 93 -17.08 0.24 -5.08
N ASN A 94 -15.85 -0.05 -5.50
CA ASN A 94 -15.27 0.42 -6.77
C ASN A 94 -15.10 -0.68 -7.83
N HIS A 95 -15.57 -1.90 -7.57
CA HIS A 95 -15.27 -3.07 -8.43
C HIS A 95 -15.73 -2.95 -9.89
N GLU A 96 -16.76 -2.15 -10.17
CA GLU A 96 -17.23 -1.89 -11.52
C GLU A 96 -16.35 -0.88 -12.28
N THR A 97 -15.75 0.07 -11.55
CA THR A 97 -14.97 1.18 -12.14
C THR A 97 -13.47 0.93 -12.13
N LEU A 98 -12.98 -0.02 -11.33
CA LEU A 98 -11.58 -0.41 -11.29
C LEU A 98 -11.09 -0.92 -12.65
N ASP A 99 -9.99 -0.34 -13.14
CA ASP A 99 -9.30 -0.84 -14.33
C ASP A 99 -8.53 -2.12 -13.97
N ARG A 100 -9.04 -3.25 -14.45
CA ARG A 100 -8.46 -4.58 -14.21
C ARG A 100 -7.09 -4.76 -14.86
N ASN A 101 -6.85 -4.14 -16.01
CA ASN A 101 -5.55 -4.22 -16.68
C ASN A 101 -4.51 -3.42 -15.89
N LEU A 102 -4.90 -2.25 -15.40
CA LEU A 102 -4.03 -1.43 -14.56
C LEU A 102 -3.78 -2.07 -13.19
N LEU A 103 -4.79 -2.64 -12.55
CA LEU A 103 -4.62 -3.44 -11.34
C LEU A 103 -3.63 -4.58 -11.56
N LYS A 104 -3.77 -5.34 -12.65
CA LYS A 104 -2.85 -6.42 -12.98
C LYS A 104 -1.42 -5.88 -13.13
N ALA A 105 -1.24 -4.83 -13.93
CA ALA A 105 0.07 -4.23 -14.18
C ALA A 105 0.73 -3.75 -12.88
N LEU A 106 0.00 -3.05 -12.01
CA LEU A 106 0.50 -2.57 -10.72
C LEU A 106 0.78 -3.71 -9.73
N GLY A 107 -0.03 -4.76 -9.73
CA GLY A 107 0.22 -5.96 -8.92
C GLY A 107 1.49 -6.69 -9.35
N ASP A 108 1.76 -6.76 -10.66
CA ASP A 108 2.99 -7.36 -11.20
C ASP A 108 4.25 -6.55 -10.83
N LEU A 109 4.12 -5.27 -10.47
CA LEU A 109 5.23 -4.46 -9.91
C LEU A 109 5.51 -4.77 -8.43
N VAL A 110 4.59 -5.43 -7.73
CA VAL A 110 4.82 -5.84 -6.33
C VAL A 110 5.77 -7.05 -6.29
N TYR A 111 5.45 -8.06 -7.09
CA TYR A 111 6.30 -9.22 -7.40
C TYR A 111 5.82 -9.88 -8.71
N PRO A 112 6.67 -10.70 -9.38
CA PRO A 112 6.26 -11.42 -10.59
C PRO A 112 5.00 -12.25 -10.37
N ASP A 113 4.04 -12.14 -11.27
CA ASP A 113 2.70 -12.76 -11.21
C ASP A 113 1.77 -12.21 -10.10
N GLY A 114 2.19 -11.20 -9.33
CA GLY A 114 1.38 -10.57 -8.30
C GLY A 114 0.10 -9.92 -8.83
N GLY A 115 0.06 -9.52 -10.10
CA GLY A 115 -1.13 -9.00 -10.76
C GLY A 115 -2.26 -10.02 -10.87
N LYS A 116 -1.92 -11.31 -11.04
CA LYS A 116 -2.91 -12.39 -11.05
C LYS A 116 -3.56 -12.53 -9.68
N GLU A 117 -2.75 -12.58 -8.63
CA GLU A 117 -3.23 -12.70 -7.26
C GLU A 117 -4.04 -11.47 -6.84
N LEU A 118 -3.63 -10.26 -7.22
CA LEU A 118 -4.40 -9.05 -6.94
C LEU A 118 -5.80 -9.08 -7.59
N LEU A 119 -5.94 -9.64 -8.79
CA LEU A 119 -7.24 -9.85 -9.42
C LEU A 119 -8.07 -10.93 -8.70
N GLU A 120 -7.44 -11.99 -8.19
CA GLU A 120 -8.13 -12.99 -7.36
C GLU A 120 -8.67 -12.37 -6.06
N PHE A 121 -7.93 -11.45 -5.45
CA PHE A 121 -8.41 -10.68 -4.30
C PHE A 121 -9.61 -9.80 -4.65
N LEU A 122 -9.63 -9.16 -5.83
CA LEU A 122 -10.80 -8.42 -6.29
C LEU A 122 -12.03 -9.33 -6.40
N GLU A 123 -11.88 -10.52 -6.98
CA GLU A 123 -12.99 -11.49 -7.09
C GLU A 123 -13.50 -11.96 -5.72
N LEU A 124 -12.60 -12.22 -4.77
CA LEU A 124 -12.98 -12.55 -3.39
C LEU A 124 -13.65 -11.37 -2.67
N ALA A 125 -13.25 -10.14 -2.99
CA ALA A 125 -13.88 -8.93 -2.46
C ALA A 125 -15.32 -8.80 -2.96
N ILE A 126 -15.55 -8.99 -4.25
CA ILE A 126 -16.88 -8.97 -4.90
C ILE A 126 -17.78 -10.07 -4.31
N GLN A 127 -17.23 -11.28 -4.15
CA GLN A 127 -17.96 -12.44 -3.63
C GLN A 127 -18.14 -12.45 -2.11
N GLN A 128 -17.62 -11.44 -1.40
CA GLN A 128 -17.60 -11.38 0.07
C GLN A 128 -16.98 -12.60 0.75
N LYS A 129 -15.99 -13.23 0.10
CA LYS A 129 -15.23 -14.37 0.61
C LYS A 129 -13.95 -13.92 1.31
N PRO A 130 -13.42 -14.65 2.30
CA PRO A 130 -12.17 -14.30 2.97
C PRO A 130 -10.99 -14.23 1.98
N PHE A 131 -10.06 -13.32 2.23
CA PHE A 131 -8.78 -13.31 1.52
C PHE A 131 -7.88 -14.44 2.02
N PRO A 132 -7.02 -15.03 1.16
CA PRO A 132 -5.97 -15.91 1.63
C PRO A 132 -4.97 -15.07 2.43
N CYS A 133 -4.74 -15.44 3.68
CA CYS A 133 -3.88 -14.71 4.61
C CYS A 133 -2.76 -15.58 5.17
#